data_AF-A0A1I4IP10-F1
#
_entry.id   AF-A0A1I4IP10-F1
#
_cell.length_a   1.000
_cell.length_b   1.000
_cell.length_c   1.000
_cell.angle_alpha   90.00
_cell.angle_beta   90.00
_cell.angle_gamma   90.00
#
_symmetry.space_group_name_H-M   'P 1'
#
loop_
_entity.id
_entity.type
_entity.pdbx_description
1 polymer ?
#
loop_
_entity_poly.entity_id
_entity_poly.type
_entity_poly.pdbx_seq_one_letter_code
_entity_poly.pdbx_strand_id
1 'polypeptide(L)' 'MKSRVSHQSAVRTRLSCERTGGYNVKNGMYCYDWCPFCGHRTDGDDHDTLVIAPE' A
#
# COMPACT_ATOMS: atom_id res chain seq x y z
N MET A 1 -13.62 -31.80 -3.07
CA MET A 1 -13.44 -30.82 -1.98
C MET A 1 -13.58 -29.43 -2.59
N LYS A 2 -14.58 -28.64 -2.19
CA LYS A 2 -14.81 -27.29 -2.74
C LYS A 2 -13.74 -26.36 -2.17
N SER A 3 -12.78 -25.91 -2.99
CA SER A 3 -11.84 -24.86 -2.62
C SER A 3 -12.63 -23.63 -2.19
N ARG A 4 -12.55 -23.29 -0.90
CA ARG A 4 -13.00 -21.98 -0.42
C ARG A 4 -11.98 -20.99 -0.95
N VAL A 5 -12.27 -20.37 -2.10
CA VAL A 5 -11.62 -19.12 -2.46
C VAL A 5 -12.01 -18.15 -1.37
N SER A 6 -11.09 -17.90 -0.45
CA SER A 6 -11.25 -16.86 0.54
C SER A 6 -11.21 -15.56 -0.25
N HIS A 7 -12.38 -14.99 -0.54
CA HIS A 7 -12.55 -13.64 -1.08
C HIS A 7 -12.07 -12.61 -0.03
N GLN A 8 -10.80 -12.69 0.36
CA GLN A 8 -10.17 -11.68 1.19
C GLN A 8 -9.91 -10.49 0.29
N SER A 9 -10.59 -9.39 0.56
CA SER A 9 -10.24 -8.09 0.00
C SER A 9 -8.74 -7.88 0.16
N ALA A 10 -8.06 -7.59 -0.95
CA ALA A 10 -6.63 -7.32 -0.90
C ALA A 10 -6.45 -5.89 -0.39
N VAL A 11 -5.92 -5.76 0.82
CA VAL A 11 -5.54 -4.45 1.36
C VAL A 11 -4.19 -4.06 0.77
N ARG A 12 -4.06 -2.83 0.30
CA ARG A 12 -2.81 -2.24 -0.16
C ARG A 12 -2.61 -0.87 0.48
N THR A 13 -1.38 -0.51 0.76
CA THR A 13 -1.01 0.85 1.12
C THR A 13 -0.46 1.55 -0.10
N ARG A 14 -1.00 2.74 -0.37
CA ARG A 14 -0.44 3.70 -1.31
C ARG A 14 0.26 4.81 -0.52
N LEU A 15 1.54 4.99 -0.78
CA LEU A 15 2.39 6.02 -0.21
C LEU A 15 2.65 7.09 -1.28
N SER A 16 2.33 8.35 -1.01
CA SER A 16 2.86 9.47 -1.80
C SER A 16 4.35 9.64 -1.52
N CYS A 17 5.15 9.93 -2.54
CA CYS A 17 6.57 10.20 -2.36
C CYS A 17 7.07 11.16 -3.44
N GLU A 18 7.47 12.36 -3.01
CA GLU A 18 7.97 13.41 -3.91
C GLU A 18 9.27 12.98 -4.62
N ARG A 19 10.13 12.23 -3.94
CA ARG A 19 11.43 11.79 -4.50
C ARG A 19 11.29 10.77 -5.63
N THR A 20 10.27 9.90 -5.56
CA THR A 20 9.93 9.01 -6.68
C THR A 20 9.02 9.67 -7.71
N GLY A 21 8.55 10.89 -7.44
CA GLY A 21 7.67 11.65 -8.32
C GLY A 21 6.27 11.07 -8.45
N GLY A 22 5.76 10.39 -7.42
CA GLY A 22 4.44 9.75 -7.52
C GLY A 22 4.06 8.84 -6.36
N TYR A 23 3.13 7.92 -6.65
CA TYR A 23 2.56 7.01 -5.66
C TYR A 23 3.17 5.62 -5.76
N ASN A 24 3.59 5.12 -4.60
CA ASN A 24 4.15 3.80 -4.41
C ASN A 24 3.14 2.88 -3.74
N VAL A 25 2.81 1.74 -4.34
CA VAL A 25 1.80 0.81 -3.82
C VAL A 25 2.44 -0.48 -3.34
N LYS A 26 2.10 -0.92 -2.12
CA LYS A 26 2.54 -2.20 -1.56
C LYS A 26 1.38 -2.94 -0.91
N ASN A 27 1.32 -4.25 -1.11
CA ASN A 27 0.27 -5.09 -0.50
C ASN A 27 0.42 -5.11 1.03
N GLY A 28 -0.71 -5.01 1.74
CA GLY A 28 -0.85 -4.92 3.19
C GLY A 28 -1.14 -3.50 3.69
N MET A 29 -1.58 -3.37 4.94
CA MET A 29 -1.83 -2.10 5.61
C MET A 29 -0.60 -1.70 6.42
N TYR A 30 0.07 -0.64 6.00
CA TYR A 30 1.28 -0.13 6.62
C TYR A 30 1.26 1.41 6.65
N CYS A 31 1.82 1.97 7.72
CA CYS A 31 2.30 3.34 7.75
C CYS A 31 3.83 3.27 7.73
N TYR A 32 4.47 3.93 6.78
CA TYR A 32 5.91 3.93 6.65
C TYR A 32 6.47 5.25 7.19
N ASP A 33 7.50 5.17 8.03
CA ASP A 33 8.32 6.34 8.40
C ASP A 33 9.39 6.65 7.33
N TRP A 34 9.63 5.68 6.43
CA TRP A 34 10.59 5.74 5.35
C TRP A 34 10.03 5.11 4.08
N CYS A 35 10.19 5.77 2.94
CA CYS A 35 9.74 5.25 1.66
C CYS A 35 10.48 3.94 1.34
N PRO A 36 9.78 2.80 1.17
CA PRO A 36 10.43 1.51 0.93
C PRO A 36 11.06 1.39 -0.46
N PHE A 37 10.90 2.39 -1.34
CA PHE A 37 11.43 2.38 -2.70
C PHE A 37 12.70 3.23 -2.83
N CYS A 38 12.75 4.41 -2.20
CA CYS A 38 13.88 5.34 -2.32
C CYS A 38 14.62 5.61 -1.00
N GLY A 39 14.12 5.08 0.12
CA GLY A 39 14.77 5.15 1.43
C GLY A 39 14.82 6.54 2.06
N HIS A 40 14.05 7.53 1.59
CA HIS A 40 13.91 8.83 2.26
C HIS A 40 12.81 8.79 3.33
N ARG A 41 12.85 9.74 4.29
CA ARG A 41 11.78 9.89 5.28
C ARG A 41 10.50 10.37 4.61
N THR A 42 9.37 9.86 5.10
CA THR A 42 8.01 10.18 4.62
C THR A 42 7.31 11.16 5.57
N ASP A 43 8.09 12.00 6.28
CA ASP A 43 7.55 12.97 7.23
C ASP A 43 6.64 13.96 6.47
N GLY A 44 5.33 13.81 6.63
CA GLY A 44 4.32 14.62 5.93
C GLY A 44 3.78 14.00 4.64
N ASP A 45 4.24 12.82 4.22
CA ASP A 45 3.66 12.11 3.07
C ASP A 45 2.36 11.37 3.47
N ASP A 46 1.33 11.54 2.65
CA ASP A 46 0.05 10.84 2.82
C ASP A 46 0.18 9.34 2.53
N HIS A 47 -0.35 8.55 3.47
CA HIS A 47 -0.50 7.10 3.37
C HIS A 47 -1.97 6.74 3.24
N ASP A 48 -2.38 6.34 2.05
CA ASP A 48 -3.76 5.94 1.78
C ASP A 48 -3.90 4.42 1.81
N THR A 49 -4.93 3.91 2.48
CA THR A 49 -5.23 2.48 2.53
C THR A 49 -6.27 2.14 1.47
N LEU A 50 -5.84 1.41 0.45
CA LEU A 50 -6.69 0.92 -0.63
C LEU A 50 -7.23 -0.46 -0.27
N VAL A 51 -8.55 -0.58 -0.15
CA VAL A 51 -9.23 -1.87 -0.03
C VAL A 51 -9.72 -2.27 -1.42
N ILE A 52 -9.10 -3.29 -2.02
CA ILE A 52 -9.55 -3.82 -3.30
C ILE A 52 -10.54 -4.94 -3.00
N ALA A 53 -11.82 -4.69 -3.29
CA ALA A 53 -12.83 -5.73 -3.26
C ALA A 53 -12.50 -6.78 -4.33
N PRO A 54 -12.64 -8.08 -4.03
CA PRO A 54 -12.51 -9.12 -5.05
C PRO A 54 -13.64 -8.95 -6.08
N GLU A 55 -13.28 -9.10 -7.36
CA GLU A 55 -14.21 -9.01 -8.50
C GLU A 55 -15.26 -10.13 -8.53
#